data_AF-A0A0F8YSF9-F1
#
_entry.id   AF-A0A0F8YSF9-F1
#
_cell.length_a   1.000
_cell.length_b   1.000
_cell.length_c   1.000
_cell.angle_alpha   90.00
_cell.angle_beta   90.00
_cell.angle_gamma   90.00
#
_symmetry.space_group_name_H-M   'P 1'
#
loop_
_entity.id
_entity.type
_entity.pdbx_description
1 polymer ?
#
loop_
_entity_poly.entity_id
_entity_poly.type
_entity_poly.pdbx_seq_one_letter_code
_entity_poly.pdbx_strand_id
1 'polypeptide(L)'
;MSEEAEVYVSMKVKNFKENPVPSVQKLCTGGCGDMVWVDKKLEHVWSKIPILCMECALLQMDALDEDITITVLPESLQAMMMYHLEKKRQENGTSKNR
;
A
#
# COMPACT_ATOMS: atom_id res chain seq x y z
N MET A 1 -27.89 -5.37 1.87
CA MET A 1 -27.19 -4.15 1.42
C MET A 1 -25.74 -4.39 1.74
N SER A 2 -24.93 -4.60 0.72
CA SER A 2 -23.50 -4.88 0.82
C SER A 2 -22.79 -3.62 1.33
N GLU A 3 -22.08 -3.70 2.44
CA GLU A 3 -21.29 -2.57 2.97
C GLU A 3 -19.96 -2.52 2.21
N GLU A 4 -19.72 -1.44 1.47
CA GLU A 4 -18.43 -1.20 0.82
C GLU A 4 -17.42 -0.69 1.87
N ALA A 5 -16.29 -1.39 2.00
CA ALA A 5 -15.21 -0.99 2.90
C ALA A 5 -14.07 -0.38 2.10
N GLU A 6 -13.86 0.93 2.22
CA GLU A 6 -12.71 1.60 1.65
C GLU A 6 -11.47 1.36 2.50
N VAL A 7 -10.36 0.99 1.86
CA VAL A 7 -9.08 0.78 2.57
C VAL A 7 -7.92 1.39 1.82
N TYR A 8 -6.94 1.89 2.57
CA TYR A 8 -5.66 2.30 2.04
C TYR A 8 -4.71 1.11 2.02
N VAL A 9 -4.41 0.58 0.83
CA VAL A 9 -3.46 -0.54 0.69
C VAL A 9 -2.06 -0.03 0.44
N SER A 10 -1.09 -0.58 1.15
CA SER A 10 0.31 -0.23 0.95
C SER A 10 1.32 -1.35 1.23
N MET A 11 2.59 -1.02 1.02
CA MET A 11 3.71 -1.93 1.05
C MET A 11 4.37 -1.96 2.43
N LYS A 12 4.77 -3.16 2.87
CA LYS A 12 5.46 -3.36 4.14
C LYS A 12 6.85 -2.71 4.13
N VAL A 13 7.20 -2.01 5.20
CA VAL A 13 8.53 -1.39 5.38
C VAL A 13 9.64 -2.42 5.29
N LYS A 14 9.42 -3.63 5.84
CA LYS A 14 10.44 -4.70 5.81
C LYS A 14 10.81 -5.17 4.39
N ASN A 15 9.88 -5.05 3.44
CA ASN A 15 10.09 -5.42 2.04
C ASN A 15 10.75 -4.26 1.26
N PHE A 16 10.66 -3.03 1.77
CA PHE A 16 11.12 -1.79 1.13
C PHE A 16 11.77 -0.90 2.19
N LYS A 17 13.04 -1.16 2.49
CA LYS A 17 13.75 -0.44 3.57
C LYS A 17 13.96 1.05 3.27
N GLU A 18 13.95 1.42 1.99
CA GLU A 18 14.06 2.80 1.54
C GLU A 18 12.69 3.43 1.42
N ASN A 19 12.59 4.74 1.73
CA ASN A 19 11.34 5.47 1.67
C ASN A 19 10.94 5.71 0.20
N PRO A 20 9.83 5.11 -0.28
CA PRO A 20 9.52 5.06 -1.72
C PRO A 20 9.06 6.41 -2.32
N VAL A 21 8.49 7.29 -1.50
CA VAL A 21 8.00 8.65 -1.81
C VAL A 21 8.13 9.49 -0.52
N PRO A 22 7.67 10.75 -0.40
CA PRO A 22 7.52 11.40 0.90
C PRO A 22 6.50 10.65 1.78
N SER A 23 6.91 9.53 2.36
CA SER A 23 6.05 8.62 3.11
C SER A 23 6.33 8.68 4.60
N VAL A 24 5.33 8.29 5.39
CA VAL A 24 5.47 8.00 6.83
C VAL A 24 5.21 6.52 7.08
N GLN A 25 5.69 6.01 8.21
CA GLN A 25 5.40 4.62 8.60
C GLN A 25 4.12 4.59 9.44
N LYS A 26 3.24 3.63 9.16
CA LYS A 26 2.03 3.35 9.94
C LYS A 26 1.92 1.86 10.20
N LEU A 27 1.27 1.51 11.31
CA LEU A 27 0.97 0.12 11.63
C LEU A 27 -0.14 -0.38 10.70
N CYS A 28 0.01 -1.58 10.16
CA CYS A 28 -1.07 -2.25 9.43
C CYS A 28 -2.25 -2.52 10.38
N THR A 29 -3.45 -2.08 10.01
CA THR A 29 -4.68 -2.26 10.79
C THR A 29 -5.28 -3.66 10.65
N GLY A 30 -4.75 -4.50 9.74
CA GLY A 30 -5.16 -5.89 9.54
C GLY A 30 -4.64 -6.86 10.60
N GLY A 31 -3.95 -6.39 11.64
CA GLY A 31 -3.54 -7.22 12.79
C GLY A 31 -2.24 -8.01 12.62
N CYS A 32 -1.53 -7.87 11.50
CA CYS A 32 -0.28 -8.59 11.27
C CYS A 32 0.96 -8.03 11.99
N GLY A 33 0.84 -6.87 12.64
CA GLY A 33 1.94 -6.22 13.37
C GLY A 33 3.02 -5.59 12.49
N ASP A 34 2.90 -5.70 11.16
CA ASP A 34 3.86 -5.10 10.22
C ASP A 34 3.62 -3.59 10.07
N MET A 35 4.71 -2.83 9.93
CA MET A 35 4.68 -1.44 9.50
C MET A 35 4.56 -1.36 7.97
N VAL A 36 3.81 -0.38 7.48
CA VAL A 36 3.68 -0.06 6.06
C VAL A 36 4.06 1.40 5.79
N TRP A 37 4.55 1.67 4.59
CA TRP A 37 4.75 3.04 4.11
C TRP A 37 3.41 3.64 3.69
N VAL A 38 3.11 4.89 4.02
CA VAL A 38 1.94 5.59 3.48
C VAL A 38 2.36 6.95 2.95
N ASP A 39 1.86 7.35 1.78
CA ASP A 39 2.19 8.64 1.19
C ASP A 39 1.64 9.76 2.07
N LYS A 40 2.52 10.67 2.52
CA LYS A 40 2.13 11.79 3.38
C LYS A 40 1.14 12.72 2.66
N LYS A 41 1.19 12.81 1.33
CA LYS A 41 0.24 13.63 0.55
C LYS A 41 -1.20 13.12 0.65
N LEU A 42 -1.37 11.84 0.94
CA LEU A 42 -2.66 11.18 1.09
C LEU A 42 -3.13 11.13 2.55
N GLU A 43 -2.59 11.98 3.43
CA GLU A 43 -3.00 12.04 4.85
C GLU A 43 -4.49 12.28 5.05
N HIS A 44 -5.10 13.09 4.20
CA HIS A 44 -6.54 13.34 4.21
C HIS A 44 -7.39 12.09 3.91
N VAL A 45 -6.77 11.05 3.32
CA VAL A 45 -7.37 9.75 3.00
C VAL A 45 -7.14 8.78 4.15
N TRP A 46 -5.88 8.42 4.42
CA TRP A 46 -5.54 7.37 5.38
C TRP A 46 -5.80 7.75 6.83
N SER A 47 -6.12 9.01 7.14
CA SER A 47 -6.61 9.42 8.45
C SER A 47 -8.06 9.02 8.72
N LYS A 48 -8.82 8.61 7.68
CA LYS A 48 -10.25 8.32 7.77
C LYS A 48 -10.60 6.86 7.52
N ILE A 49 -9.71 6.11 6.86
CA ILE A 49 -9.94 4.72 6.45
C ILE A 49 -8.84 3.79 6.98
N PRO A 50 -9.13 2.48 7.15
CA PRO A 50 -8.14 1.50 7.56
C PRO A 50 -6.93 1.43 6.62
N ILE A 51 -5.75 1.13 7.17
CA ILE A 51 -4.49 1.04 6.44
C ILE A 51 -4.04 -0.42 6.45
N LEU A 52 -4.06 -1.08 5.30
CA LEU A 52 -3.70 -2.49 5.18
C LEU A 52 -2.40 -2.68 4.40
N CYS A 53 -1.62 -3.67 4.80
CA CYS A 53 -0.64 -4.24 3.88
C CYS A 53 -1.34 -5.09 2.81
N MET A 54 -0.68 -5.28 1.67
CA MET A 54 -1.26 -6.06 0.56
C MET A 54 -1.76 -7.44 0.99
N GLU A 55 -1.00 -8.18 1.81
CA GLU A 55 -1.40 -9.50 2.29
C GLU A 55 -2.68 -9.45 3.15
N CYS A 56 -2.80 -8.46 4.06
CA CYS A 56 -4.00 -8.31 4.88
C CYS A 56 -5.21 -7.87 4.06
N ALA A 57 -5.01 -7.04 3.03
CA ALA A 57 -6.08 -6.66 2.12
C ALA A 57 -6.61 -7.89 1.37
N LEU A 58 -5.72 -8.72 0.81
CA LEU A 58 -6.11 -9.95 0.12
C LEU A 58 -6.78 -10.95 1.06
N LEU A 59 -6.27 -11.15 2.28
CA LEU A 59 -6.90 -12.02 3.27
C LEU A 59 -8.30 -11.54 3.66
N GLN A 60 -8.54 -10.22 3.73
CA GLN A 60 -9.88 -9.70 3.96
C GLN A 60 -10.78 -9.94 2.75
N MET A 61 -10.28 -9.81 1.52
CA MET A 61 -11.07 -10.17 0.32
C MET A 61 -11.44 -11.66 0.30
N ASP A 62 -10.53 -12.54 0.72
CA ASP A 62 -10.73 -13.99 0.71
C ASP A 62 -11.59 -14.51 1.88
N ALA A 63 -11.52 -13.86 3.05
CA ALA A 63 -12.23 -14.29 4.26
C ALA A 63 -13.70 -13.87 4.32
N LEU A 64 -14.13 -12.98 3.42
CA LEU A 64 -15.48 -12.43 3.41
C LEU A 64 -16.31 -13.20 2.39
N ASP A 65 -16.93 -14.29 2.87
CA ASP A 65 -17.97 -15.08 2.18
C ASP A 65 -19.30 -14.30 2.00
N GLU A 66 -19.35 -13.04 2.46
CA GLU A 66 -20.44 -12.08 2.28
C GLU A 66 -19.90 -10.83 1.56
N ASP A 67 -20.74 -10.21 0.72
CA ASP A 67 -20.49 -9.14 -0.28
C ASP A 67 -19.70 -7.88 0.17
N ILE A 68 -18.55 -8.00 0.81
CA ILE A 68 -17.72 -6.85 1.17
C ILE A 68 -16.82 -6.54 -0.01
N THR A 69 -17.17 -5.47 -0.71
CA THR A 69 -16.33 -4.92 -1.76
C THR A 69 -15.25 -4.07 -1.11
N ILE A 70 -14.00 -4.50 -1.23
CA ILE A 70 -12.85 -3.72 -0.80
C ILE A 70 -12.44 -2.80 -1.93
N THR A 71 -12.65 -1.50 -1.75
CA THR A 71 -12.24 -0.49 -2.73
C THR A 71 -10.83 -0.03 -2.44
N VAL A 72 -9.91 -0.38 -3.34
CA VAL A 72 -8.54 0.13 -3.34
C VAL A 72 -8.52 1.46 -4.09
N LEU A 73 -8.18 2.54 -3.38
CA LEU A 73 -8.17 3.87 -3.98
C LEU A 73 -7.12 4.01 -5.10
N PRO A 74 -7.48 4.62 -6.25
CA PRO A 74 -6.58 4.79 -7.38
C PRO A 74 -5.26 5.49 -7.03
N GLU A 75 -5.28 6.45 -6.12
CA GLU A 75 -4.11 7.22 -5.67
C GLU A 75 -3.10 6.31 -4.97
N SER A 76 -3.59 5.37 -4.16
CA SER A 76 -2.76 4.37 -3.48
C SER A 76 -2.06 3.46 -4.49
N LEU A 77 -2.80 3.02 -5.51
CA LEU A 77 -2.25 2.19 -6.58
C LEU A 77 -1.21 2.96 -7.42
N GLN A 78 -1.51 4.21 -7.77
CA GLN A 78 -0.62 5.07 -8.54
C GLN A 78 0.70 5.33 -7.80
N ALA A 79 0.65 5.60 -6.49
CA ALA A 79 1.85 5.79 -5.67
C ALA A 79 2.75 4.54 -5.68
N MET A 80 2.16 3.35 -5.52
CA MET A 80 2.90 2.08 -5.58
C MET A 80 3.52 1.83 -6.97
N MET A 81 2.77 2.11 -8.05
CA MET A 81 3.24 1.94 -9.42
C MET A 81 4.40 2.89 -9.75
N MET A 82 4.29 4.17 -9.39
CA MET A 82 5.33 5.17 -9.63
C MET A 82 6.66 4.76 -8.99
N TYR A 83 6.62 4.32 -7.73
CA TYR A 83 7.82 3.83 -7.05
C TYR A 83 8.46 2.62 -7.75
N HIS A 84 7.66 1.63 -8.18
CA HIS A 84 8.19 0.46 -8.89
C HIS A 84 8.85 0.83 -10.23
N LEU A 85 8.28 1.77 -10.96
CA LEU A 85 8.84 2.27 -12.21
C LEU A 85 10.17 3.01 -11.97
N GLU A 86 10.24 3.84 -10.93
CA GLU A 86 11.47 4.55 -10.55
C GLU A 86 12.57 3.58 -10.11
N LYS A 87 12.24 2.59 -9.28
CA LYS A 87 13.18 1.56 -8.84
C LYS A 87 13.75 0.77 -10.02
N LYS A 88 12.90 0.30 -10.95
CA LYS A 88 13.35 -0.38 -12.17
C LYS A 88 14.26 0.49 -13.04
N ARG A 89 14.00 1.80 -13.10
CA ARG A 89 14.87 2.74 -13.83
C ARG A 89 16.25 2.85 -13.18
N GLN A 90 16.32 2.91 -11.86
CA GLN A 90 17.59 2.94 -11.13
C GLN A 90 18.39 1.66 -11.33
N GLU A 91 17.75 0.49 -11.19
CA GLU A 91 18.37 -0.83 -11.41
C GLU A 91 18.90 -1.00 -12.84
N ASN A 92 18.15 -0.53 -13.84
CA ASN A 92 18.55 -0.60 -15.26
C ASN A 92 19.57 0.49 -15.65
N GLY A 93 19.59 1.62 -14.95
CA GLY A 93 20.57 2.69 -15.13
C GLY A 93 21.97 2.31 -14.64
N THR A 94 22.05 1.49 -13.59
CA THR A 94 23.32 0.94 -13.07
C THR A 94 23.94 -0.14 -13.96
N SER A 95 23.18 -0.79 -14.84
CA SER A 95 23.69 -1.84 -15.74
C SER A 95 24.42 -1.32 -16.99
N LYS A 96 24.50 0.00 -17.22
CA LYS A 96 25.19 0.57 -18.40
C LYS A 96 26.62 1.06 -18.16
N ASN A 97 27.16 0.90 -16.96
CA ASN A 97 28.56 1.23 -16.63
C ASN A 97 29.38 -0.01 -16.22
N ARG A 98 29.33 -1.07 -17.04
CA ARG A 98 30.28 -2.19 -16.92
C ARG A 98 30.73 -2.67 -18.27
#